data_AF-A0AA38LG97-F1
#
_entry.id   AF-A0AA38LG97-F1
#
_cell.length_a   1.000
_cell.length_b   1.000
_cell.length_c   1.000
_cell.angle_alpha   90.00
_cell.angle_beta   90.00
_cell.angle_gamma   90.00
#
_symmetry.space_group_name_H-M   'P 1'
#
loop_
_entity.id
_entity.type
_entity.pdbx_description
1 polymer ?
#
loop_
_entity_poly.entity_id
_entity_poly.type
_entity_poly.pdbx_seq_one_letter_code
_entity_poly.pdbx_strand_id
1 'polypeptide(L)'
;AFVSKDANIAASTDTSEAPASILQLSEILSDCGLSYLGLITGNELEGVYHLLDNDENNKIVENTSLINTGSILAVLWGYVFVEVATIAHGNIEDLLKKLQSCQIERIRALSNMKYLLSSLDYPWKIKKYSIDFMLAMVNTNSASSKDIDEKIDWSSITPSLFSLSQAVQQIIVYATDPKQRKEAFSALTKIFAELPADHKFDILKVLIINSNYPSMTALLLGAVRSEITNAFQTTNASKDEDSHLRSPFQTGDVLELVEFILKPQRGGPPDLPGHSDAVLAALNLYRFLLMIESH
;
A
#
# COMPACT_ATOMS: atom_id res chain seq x y z
N ALA A 1 -4.60 -15.47 -18.70
CA ALA A 1 -5.99 -15.86 -19.05
C ALA A 1 -6.64 -16.75 -17.98
N PHE A 2 -6.05 -17.89 -17.59
CA PHE A 2 -6.57 -18.74 -16.51
C PHE A 2 -6.64 -18.02 -15.14
N VAL A 3 -5.57 -17.32 -14.74
CA VAL A 3 -5.52 -16.56 -13.47
C VAL A 3 -6.66 -15.54 -13.32
N SER A 4 -7.00 -14.79 -14.38
CA SER A 4 -8.10 -13.81 -14.36
C SER A 4 -9.47 -14.50 -14.38
N LYS A 5 -9.63 -15.58 -15.16
CA LYS A 5 -10.91 -16.28 -15.31
C LYS A 5 -11.26 -17.06 -14.03
N ASP A 6 -10.28 -17.73 -13.41
CA ASP A 6 -10.48 -18.48 -12.17
C ASP A 6 -10.60 -17.58 -10.94
N ALA A 7 -9.88 -16.45 -10.89
CA ALA A 7 -10.08 -15.44 -9.84
C ALA A 7 -11.49 -14.82 -9.91
N ASN A 8 -12.02 -14.61 -11.12
CA ASN A 8 -13.40 -14.15 -11.33
C ASN A 8 -14.44 -15.20 -10.92
N ILE A 9 -14.19 -16.48 -11.21
CA ILE A 9 -15.08 -17.59 -10.81
C ILE A 9 -15.09 -17.76 -9.28
N ALA A 10 -13.92 -17.72 -8.64
CA ALA A 10 -13.76 -17.80 -7.19
C ALA A 10 -14.41 -16.62 -6.44
N ALA A 11 -14.34 -15.42 -7.01
CA ALA A 11 -14.97 -14.24 -6.44
C ALA A 11 -16.50 -14.20 -6.64
N SER A 12 -17.04 -14.95 -7.60
CA SER A 12 -18.48 -14.95 -7.94
C SER A 12 -19.34 -15.85 -7.05
N THR A 13 -18.71 -16.74 -6.28
CA THR A 13 -19.40 -17.68 -5.40
C THR A 13 -19.29 -17.21 -3.94
N ASP A 14 -20.42 -17.00 -3.29
CA ASP A 14 -20.50 -16.78 -1.83
C ASP A 14 -20.43 -18.11 -1.08
N THR A 15 -19.48 -18.97 -1.48
CA THR A 15 -19.23 -20.26 -0.86
C THR A 15 -18.10 -20.13 0.15
N SER A 16 -18.27 -20.81 1.29
CA SER A 16 -17.20 -20.93 2.30
C SER A 16 -16.06 -21.86 1.86
N GLU A 17 -16.26 -22.58 0.75
CA GLU A 17 -15.35 -23.59 0.22
C GLU A 17 -14.56 -23.03 -0.97
N ALA A 18 -13.30 -23.44 -1.08
CA ALA A 18 -12.45 -23.05 -2.19
C ALA A 18 -12.90 -23.72 -3.51
N PRO A 19 -12.90 -23.00 -4.64
CA PRO A 19 -13.15 -23.58 -5.96
C PRO A 19 -12.17 -24.72 -6.27
N ALA A 20 -12.68 -25.77 -6.92
CA ALA A 20 -11.89 -26.95 -7.29
C ALA A 20 -10.63 -26.61 -8.12
N SER A 21 -10.70 -25.60 -8.98
CA SER A 21 -9.54 -25.13 -9.76
C SER A 21 -8.45 -24.54 -8.87
N ILE A 22 -8.81 -23.84 -7.78
CA ILE A 22 -7.84 -23.29 -6.82
C ILE A 22 -7.19 -24.42 -6.02
N LEU A 23 -7.96 -25.44 -5.61
CA LEU A 23 -7.42 -26.60 -4.92
C LEU A 23 -6.39 -27.34 -5.79
N GLN A 24 -6.70 -27.60 -7.07
CA GLN A 24 -5.77 -28.23 -8.02
C GLN A 24 -4.50 -27.40 -8.24
N LEU A 25 -4.62 -26.07 -8.36
CA LEU A 25 -3.45 -25.19 -8.48
C LEU A 25 -2.59 -25.20 -7.20
N SER A 26 -3.19 -25.40 -6.05
CA SER A 26 -2.49 -25.47 -4.76
C SER A 26 -1.69 -26.75 -4.61
N GLU A 27 -2.19 -27.87 -5.15
CA GLU A 27 -1.43 -29.13 -5.23
C GLU A 27 -0.15 -28.92 -6.03
N ILE A 28 -0.24 -28.28 -7.21
CA ILE A 28 0.92 -27.96 -8.05
C ILE A 28 1.90 -27.06 -7.30
N LEU A 29 1.39 -26.06 -6.58
CA LEU A 29 2.25 -25.14 -5.82
C LEU A 29 3.08 -25.88 -4.77
N SER A 30 2.52 -26.91 -4.13
CA SER A 30 3.19 -27.71 -3.11
C SER A 30 4.45 -28.43 -3.64
N ASP A 31 4.46 -28.76 -4.94
CA ASP A 31 5.58 -29.42 -5.61
C ASP A 31 6.64 -28.42 -6.13
N CYS A 32 6.32 -27.12 -6.16
CA CYS A 32 7.20 -26.10 -6.74
C CYS A 32 8.34 -25.65 -5.80
N GLY A 33 8.32 -26.07 -4.53
CA GLY A 33 9.31 -25.65 -3.53
C GLY A 33 9.27 -24.17 -3.16
N LEU A 34 8.18 -23.47 -3.50
CA LEU A 34 7.98 -22.05 -3.22
C LEU A 34 7.26 -21.86 -1.88
N SER A 35 7.75 -20.95 -1.06
CA SER A 35 7.15 -20.59 0.22
C SER A 35 6.18 -19.43 0.05
N TYR A 36 5.12 -19.37 0.87
CA TYR A 36 4.21 -18.22 0.87
C TYR A 36 4.93 -16.89 1.16
N LEU A 37 6.00 -16.92 1.97
CA LEU A 37 6.81 -15.73 2.22
C LEU A 37 7.53 -15.28 0.94
N GLY A 38 8.21 -16.19 0.26
CA GLY A 38 8.92 -15.88 -0.99
C GLY A 38 8.00 -15.48 -2.13
N LEU A 39 6.80 -16.05 -2.20
CA LEU A 39 5.76 -15.65 -3.16
C LEU A 39 5.26 -14.22 -2.93
N ILE A 40 4.96 -13.85 -1.67
CA ILE A 40 4.42 -12.51 -1.37
C ILE A 40 5.50 -11.43 -1.44
N THR A 41 6.74 -11.73 -1.03
CA THR A 41 7.86 -10.77 -1.10
C THR A 41 8.57 -10.75 -2.45
N GLY A 42 8.29 -11.74 -3.31
CA GLY A 42 8.85 -11.86 -4.65
C GLY A 42 10.29 -12.37 -4.69
N ASN A 43 10.89 -12.65 -3.53
CA ASN A 43 12.29 -13.05 -3.41
C ASN A 43 12.59 -14.39 -4.12
N GLU A 44 11.63 -15.32 -4.12
CA GLU A 44 11.81 -16.64 -4.75
C GLU A 44 11.47 -16.65 -6.25
N LEU A 45 10.98 -15.53 -6.79
CA LEU A 45 10.54 -15.44 -8.19
C LEU A 45 11.69 -15.14 -9.16
N GLU A 46 12.87 -14.78 -8.67
CA GLU A 46 14.04 -14.49 -9.51
C GLU A 46 14.45 -15.68 -10.39
N GLY A 47 14.44 -16.89 -9.83
CA GLY A 47 14.69 -18.12 -10.59
C GLY A 47 13.61 -18.41 -11.63
N VAL A 48 12.36 -18.02 -11.37
CA VAL A 48 11.24 -18.17 -12.31
C VAL A 48 11.39 -17.19 -13.48
N TYR A 49 11.82 -15.96 -13.22
CA TYR A 49 12.08 -14.98 -14.27
C TYR A 49 13.20 -15.43 -15.20
N HIS A 50 14.29 -16.00 -14.65
CA HIS A 50 15.41 -16.49 -15.46
C HIS A 50 15.02 -17.66 -16.38
N LEU A 51 14.01 -18.46 -16.03
CA LEU A 51 13.48 -19.50 -16.93
C LEU A 51 12.75 -18.92 -18.15
N LEU A 52 12.25 -17.69 -18.03
CA LEU A 52 11.42 -17.01 -19.04
C LEU A 52 12.20 -16.01 -19.90
N ASP A 53 13.40 -15.62 -19.47
CA ASP A 53 14.28 -14.67 -20.15
C ASP A 53 14.83 -15.18 -21.51
N ASN A 54 14.48 -16.41 -21.89
CA ASN A 54 14.80 -16.97 -23.21
C ASN A 54 13.85 -16.53 -24.34
N ASP A 55 12.80 -15.75 -24.05
CA ASP A 55 11.75 -15.36 -25.02
C ASP A 55 11.64 -13.84 -25.21
N GLU A 56 11.56 -13.40 -26.48
CA GLU A 56 11.66 -12.00 -26.97
C GLU A 56 11.03 -10.88 -26.10
N ASN A 57 11.81 -9.79 -25.97
CA ASN A 57 11.75 -8.62 -25.07
C ASN A 57 10.39 -7.97 -24.67
N ASN A 58 9.26 -8.24 -25.32
CA ASN A 58 7.95 -7.68 -24.93
C ASN A 58 7.07 -8.67 -24.15
N LYS A 59 7.25 -9.98 -24.33
CA LYS A 59 6.53 -10.98 -23.53
C LYS A 59 7.01 -11.00 -22.07
N ILE A 60 8.26 -10.60 -21.84
CA ILE A 60 8.93 -10.65 -20.52
C ILE A 60 8.23 -9.75 -19.49
N VAL A 61 7.81 -8.54 -19.87
CA VAL A 61 7.15 -7.59 -18.94
C VAL A 61 5.74 -8.05 -18.57
N GLU A 62 4.95 -8.49 -19.56
CA GLU A 62 3.62 -9.05 -19.33
C GLU A 62 3.70 -10.32 -18.47
N ASN A 63 4.63 -11.22 -18.78
CA ASN A 63 4.85 -12.45 -18.02
C ASN A 63 5.26 -12.14 -16.58
N THR A 64 6.17 -11.19 -16.35
CA THR A 64 6.58 -10.76 -15.00
C THR A 64 5.39 -10.25 -14.19
N SER A 65 4.53 -9.41 -14.79
CA SER A 65 3.33 -8.91 -14.10
C SER A 65 2.35 -10.04 -13.74
N LEU A 66 2.15 -11.00 -14.63
CA LEU A 66 1.27 -12.15 -14.42
C LEU A 66 1.82 -13.10 -13.35
N ILE A 67 3.13 -13.34 -13.32
CA ILE A 67 3.78 -14.16 -12.31
C ILE A 67 3.61 -13.53 -10.93
N ASN A 68 3.97 -12.25 -10.78
CA ASN A 68 3.78 -11.56 -9.51
C ASN A 68 2.33 -11.60 -9.05
N THR A 69 1.39 -11.37 -9.97
CA THR A 69 -0.03 -11.43 -9.67
C THR A 69 -0.47 -12.83 -9.24
N GLY A 70 -0.02 -13.87 -9.93
CA GLY A 70 -0.29 -15.27 -9.58
C GLY A 70 0.29 -15.65 -8.21
N SER A 71 1.51 -15.23 -7.91
CA SER A 71 2.17 -15.45 -6.62
C SER A 71 1.39 -14.83 -5.46
N ILE A 72 0.96 -13.57 -5.63
CA ILE A 72 0.16 -12.87 -4.61
C ILE A 72 -1.21 -13.54 -4.44
N LEU A 73 -1.86 -13.92 -5.55
CA LEU A 73 -3.15 -14.61 -5.51
C LEU A 73 -3.04 -15.97 -4.80
N ALA A 74 -1.98 -16.74 -5.04
CA ALA A 74 -1.76 -18.02 -4.36
C ALA A 74 -1.72 -17.84 -2.83
N VAL A 75 -1.00 -16.82 -2.36
CA VAL A 75 -0.92 -16.49 -0.93
C VAL A 75 -2.26 -16.01 -0.39
N LEU A 76 -2.96 -15.14 -1.13
CA LEU A 76 -4.29 -14.66 -0.71
C LEU A 76 -5.33 -15.77 -0.66
N TRP A 77 -5.29 -16.73 -1.58
CA TRP A 77 -6.20 -17.87 -1.51
C TRP A 77 -5.93 -18.75 -0.31
N GLY A 78 -4.66 -18.97 0.05
CA GLY A 78 -4.32 -19.62 1.32
C GLY A 78 -4.81 -18.83 2.54
N TYR A 79 -4.75 -17.50 2.48
CA TYR A 79 -5.27 -16.63 3.54
C TYR A 79 -6.80 -16.70 3.67
N VAL A 80 -7.52 -16.78 2.57
CA VAL A 80 -8.99 -16.83 2.55
C VAL A 80 -9.53 -18.22 2.87
N PHE A 81 -8.88 -19.27 2.38
CA PHE A 81 -9.33 -20.65 2.49
C PHE A 81 -8.28 -21.54 3.15
N VAL A 82 -8.60 -22.05 4.35
CA VAL A 82 -7.69 -22.92 5.12
C VAL A 82 -7.31 -24.19 4.36
N GLU A 83 -8.23 -24.73 3.55
CA GLU A 83 -8.00 -25.91 2.71
C GLU A 83 -6.88 -25.68 1.69
N VAL A 84 -6.86 -24.50 1.07
CA VAL A 84 -5.85 -24.10 0.08
C VAL A 84 -4.47 -24.02 0.74
N ALA A 85 -4.39 -23.40 1.92
CA ALA A 85 -3.15 -23.34 2.70
C ALA A 85 -2.65 -24.75 3.06
N THR A 86 -3.56 -25.61 3.50
CA THR A 86 -3.24 -26.99 3.90
C THR A 86 -2.68 -27.80 2.72
N ILE A 87 -3.32 -27.73 1.56
CA ILE A 87 -2.90 -28.46 0.34
C ILE A 87 -1.55 -27.94 -0.18
N ALA A 88 -1.36 -26.62 -0.18
CA ALA A 88 -0.10 -26.01 -0.62
C ALA A 88 1.07 -26.21 0.38
N HIS A 89 0.84 -26.93 1.49
CA HIS A 89 1.75 -27.00 2.64
C HIS A 89 2.17 -25.62 3.18
N GLY A 90 1.31 -24.62 2.99
CA GLY A 90 1.53 -23.24 3.42
C GLY A 90 1.00 -23.00 4.84
N ASN A 91 1.75 -22.22 5.63
CA ASN A 91 1.31 -21.79 6.96
C ASN A 91 1.09 -20.26 6.99
N ILE A 92 -0.17 -19.84 6.94
CA ILE A 92 -0.58 -18.44 6.97
C ILE A 92 -0.29 -17.79 8.32
N GLU A 93 -0.40 -18.54 9.43
CA GLU A 93 -0.12 -18.00 10.75
C GLU A 93 1.36 -17.65 10.90
N ASP A 94 2.24 -18.55 10.47
CA ASP A 94 3.69 -18.32 10.49
C ASP A 94 4.09 -17.21 9.51
N LEU A 95 3.45 -17.14 8.34
CA LEU A 95 3.63 -16.04 7.39
C LEU A 95 3.31 -14.69 8.04
N LEU A 96 2.12 -14.56 8.63
CA LEU A 96 1.70 -13.31 9.25
C LEU A 96 2.61 -12.93 10.43
N LYS A 97 3.00 -13.90 11.27
CA LYS A 97 3.99 -13.66 12.34
C LYS A 97 5.30 -13.12 11.77
N LYS A 98 5.79 -13.71 10.67
CA LYS A 98 7.03 -13.27 10.04
C LYS A 98 6.93 -11.84 9.50
N LEU A 99 5.86 -11.53 8.75
CA LEU A 99 5.62 -10.19 8.20
C LEU A 99 5.42 -9.15 9.30
N GLN A 100 4.71 -9.48 10.37
CA GLN A 100 4.53 -8.58 11.52
C GLN A 100 5.84 -8.33 12.28
N SER A 101 6.74 -9.33 12.34
CA SER A 101 8.02 -9.23 13.06
C SER A 101 9.15 -8.57 12.25
N CYS A 102 9.10 -8.61 10.92
CA CYS A 102 10.19 -8.15 10.05
C CYS A 102 9.72 -7.03 9.12
N GLN A 103 10.22 -5.81 9.33
CA GLN A 103 9.83 -4.65 8.53
C GLN A 103 10.20 -4.78 7.06
N ILE A 104 11.39 -5.29 6.74
CA ILE A 104 11.86 -5.43 5.36
C ILE A 104 10.94 -6.36 4.57
N GLU A 105 10.64 -7.55 5.11
CA GLU A 105 9.73 -8.51 4.46
C GLU A 105 8.33 -7.93 4.30
N ARG A 106 7.85 -7.18 5.29
CA ARG A 106 6.55 -6.49 5.21
C ARG A 106 6.50 -5.43 4.12
N ILE A 107 7.54 -4.61 4.00
CA ILE A 107 7.65 -3.58 2.95
C ILE A 107 7.74 -4.23 1.57
N ARG A 108 8.51 -5.32 1.43
CA ARG A 108 8.59 -6.10 0.18
C ARG A 108 7.21 -6.67 -0.19
N ALA A 109 6.53 -7.29 0.77
CA ALA A 109 5.17 -7.82 0.59
C ALA A 109 4.19 -6.72 0.16
N LEU A 110 4.15 -5.59 0.88
CA LEU A 110 3.31 -4.43 0.50
C LEU A 110 3.64 -3.96 -0.91
N SER A 111 4.93 -3.77 -1.24
CA SER A 111 5.37 -3.30 -2.55
C SER A 111 4.85 -4.17 -3.70
N ASN A 112 4.80 -5.49 -3.52
CA ASN A 112 4.29 -6.41 -4.53
C ASN A 112 2.77 -6.39 -4.65
N MET A 113 2.02 -6.07 -3.59
CA MET A 113 0.55 -5.97 -3.66
C MET A 113 0.05 -5.02 -4.76
N LYS A 114 0.91 -4.10 -5.26
CA LYS A 114 0.62 -3.26 -6.43
C LYS A 114 0.18 -4.07 -7.65
N TYR A 115 0.75 -5.24 -7.89
CA TYR A 115 0.45 -6.03 -9.10
C TYR A 115 -1.00 -6.51 -9.10
N LEU A 116 -1.53 -6.84 -7.93
CA LEU A 116 -2.92 -7.26 -7.79
C LEU A 116 -3.88 -6.07 -7.70
N LEU A 117 -3.59 -5.06 -6.88
CA LEU A 117 -4.53 -3.99 -6.59
C LEU A 117 -4.63 -2.93 -7.70
N SER A 118 -3.55 -2.71 -8.46
CA SER A 118 -3.56 -1.75 -9.58
C SER A 118 -4.37 -2.25 -10.78
N SER A 119 -4.65 -3.55 -10.87
CA SER A 119 -5.48 -4.08 -11.95
C SER A 119 -6.96 -3.73 -11.75
N LEU A 120 -7.58 -3.26 -12.83
CA LEU A 120 -9.01 -3.00 -12.90
C LEU A 120 -9.84 -4.27 -13.09
N ASP A 121 -9.20 -5.37 -13.50
CA ASP A 121 -9.87 -6.60 -13.92
C ASP A 121 -10.31 -7.48 -12.74
N TYR A 122 -9.77 -7.24 -11.54
CA TYR A 122 -10.12 -8.03 -10.37
C TYR A 122 -11.40 -7.56 -9.69
N PRO A 123 -12.28 -8.50 -9.28
CA PRO A 123 -13.50 -8.19 -8.57
C PRO A 123 -13.25 -7.48 -7.25
N TRP A 124 -14.25 -6.70 -6.80
CA TRP A 124 -14.22 -6.01 -5.51
C TRP A 124 -13.98 -6.94 -4.32
N LYS A 125 -14.41 -8.20 -4.42
CA LYS A 125 -14.17 -9.23 -3.40
C LYS A 125 -12.68 -9.56 -3.24
N ILE A 126 -11.94 -9.68 -4.35
CA ILE A 126 -10.47 -9.86 -4.31
C ILE A 126 -9.80 -8.63 -3.73
N LYS A 127 -10.22 -7.43 -4.16
CA LYS A 127 -9.71 -6.17 -3.61
C LYS A 127 -9.94 -6.09 -2.10
N LYS A 128 -11.09 -6.56 -1.60
CA LYS A 128 -11.40 -6.66 -0.17
C LYS A 128 -10.42 -7.59 0.55
N TYR A 129 -10.25 -8.82 0.08
CA TYR A 129 -9.30 -9.76 0.68
C TYR A 129 -7.87 -9.21 0.71
N SER A 130 -7.45 -8.50 -0.33
CA SER A 130 -6.17 -7.80 -0.37
C SER A 130 -6.05 -6.72 0.71
N ILE A 131 -7.09 -5.89 0.91
CA ILE A 131 -7.12 -4.89 1.99
C ILE A 131 -7.03 -5.58 3.36
N ASP A 132 -7.84 -6.62 3.58
CA ASP A 132 -7.88 -7.35 4.85
C ASP A 132 -6.51 -7.98 5.17
N PHE A 133 -5.88 -8.60 4.17
CA PHE A 133 -4.53 -9.15 4.31
C PHE A 133 -3.49 -8.06 4.63
N MET A 134 -3.51 -6.92 3.92
CA MET A 134 -2.61 -5.79 4.23
C MET A 134 -2.78 -5.26 5.65
N LEU A 135 -4.01 -5.16 6.12
CA LEU A 135 -4.30 -4.76 7.49
C LEU A 135 -3.77 -5.77 8.51
N ALA A 136 -3.80 -7.07 8.19
CA ALA A 136 -3.26 -8.13 9.03
C ALA A 136 -1.72 -8.14 9.07
N MET A 137 -1.03 -7.77 7.99
CA MET A 137 0.43 -7.71 7.94
C MET A 137 1.03 -6.65 8.86
N VAL A 138 0.38 -5.49 8.99
CA VAL A 138 0.89 -4.34 9.75
C VAL A 138 0.15 -4.24 11.08
N ASN A 139 0.77 -4.70 12.17
CA ASN A 139 0.20 -4.61 13.52
C ASN A 139 0.61 -3.28 14.20
N THR A 140 -0.25 -2.67 15.01
CA THR A 140 0.09 -1.42 15.74
C THR A 140 1.25 -1.57 16.72
N ASN A 141 1.55 -2.82 17.10
CA ASN A 141 2.65 -3.17 18.00
C ASN A 141 3.87 -3.73 17.25
N SER A 142 3.89 -3.72 15.91
CA SER A 142 5.11 -4.09 15.19
C SER A 142 6.18 -3.08 15.58
N ALA A 143 7.15 -3.54 16.37
CA ALA A 143 8.28 -2.70 16.75
C ALA A 143 8.90 -2.10 15.48
N SER A 144 9.26 -0.82 15.51
CA SER A 144 10.26 -0.31 14.58
C SER A 144 11.51 -1.17 14.83
N SER A 145 11.71 -2.20 14.00
CA SER A 145 12.83 -3.09 14.23
C SER A 145 14.08 -2.24 14.15
N LYS A 146 14.85 -2.21 15.23
CA LYS A 146 16.19 -1.61 15.26
C LYS A 146 17.15 -2.28 14.26
N ASP A 147 16.68 -3.33 13.57
CA ASP A 147 17.33 -4.01 12.46
C ASP A 147 17.29 -3.17 11.19
N ILE A 148 17.93 -2.00 11.23
CA ILE A 148 18.42 -1.33 10.02
C ILE A 148 19.79 -1.95 9.72
N ASP A 149 19.84 -3.23 9.32
CA ASP A 149 21.09 -3.84 8.86
C ASP A 149 21.00 -4.47 7.45
N GLU A 150 19.93 -4.15 6.71
CA GLU A 150 19.97 -4.08 5.26
C GLU A 150 19.40 -2.72 4.85
N LYS A 151 20.22 -1.88 4.22
CA LYS A 151 19.81 -0.58 3.69
C LYS A 151 18.75 -0.83 2.62
N ILE A 152 17.47 -0.80 3.01
CA ILE A 152 16.34 -0.91 2.09
C ILE A 152 16.60 0.04 0.91
N ASP A 153 16.58 -0.51 -0.31
CA ASP A 153 16.70 0.29 -1.51
C ASP A 153 15.37 0.99 -1.78
N TRP A 154 15.19 2.15 -1.13
CA TRP A 154 14.00 2.96 -1.31
C TRP A 154 13.80 3.44 -2.75
N SER A 155 14.85 3.47 -3.58
CA SER A 155 14.73 3.89 -4.97
C SER A 155 13.90 2.90 -5.81
N SER A 156 14.03 1.60 -5.56
CA SER A 156 13.24 0.56 -6.22
C SER A 156 11.86 0.33 -5.57
N ILE A 157 11.77 0.53 -4.24
CA ILE A 157 10.54 0.30 -3.47
C ILE A 157 9.53 1.45 -3.57
N THR A 158 9.99 2.70 -3.54
CA THR A 158 9.09 3.87 -3.50
C THR A 158 8.10 3.93 -4.68
N PRO A 159 8.49 3.70 -5.95
CA PRO A 159 7.54 3.68 -7.06
C PRO A 159 6.47 2.59 -6.92
N SER A 160 6.83 1.46 -6.32
CA SER A 160 5.94 0.34 -6.07
C SER A 160 4.90 0.68 -5.01
N LEU A 161 5.33 1.27 -3.90
CA LEU A 161 4.45 1.74 -2.82
C LEU A 161 3.58 2.91 -3.26
N PHE A 162 4.07 3.80 -4.12
CA PHE A 162 3.26 4.84 -4.73
C PHE A 162 2.13 4.24 -5.58
N SER A 163 2.46 3.28 -6.46
CA SER A 163 1.47 2.58 -7.29
C SER A 163 0.41 1.87 -6.45
N LEU A 164 0.83 1.18 -5.38
CA LEU A 164 -0.07 0.58 -4.41
C LEU A 164 -0.97 1.63 -3.76
N SER A 165 -0.41 2.76 -3.32
CA SER A 165 -1.16 3.84 -2.67
C SER A 165 -2.23 4.43 -3.59
N GLN A 166 -1.91 4.60 -4.88
CA GLN A 166 -2.88 5.01 -5.90
C GLN A 166 -4.00 3.97 -6.04
N ALA A 167 -3.66 2.68 -6.11
CA ALA A 167 -4.65 1.61 -6.21
C ALA A 167 -5.59 1.57 -4.98
N VAL A 168 -5.05 1.74 -3.78
CA VAL A 168 -5.85 1.82 -2.54
C VAL A 168 -6.71 3.08 -2.55
N GLN A 169 -6.21 4.22 -3.04
CA GLN A 169 -7.02 5.43 -3.23
C GLN A 169 -8.21 5.19 -4.17
N GLN A 170 -8.03 4.42 -5.26
CA GLN A 170 -9.15 4.06 -6.12
C GLN A 170 -10.22 3.24 -5.37
N ILE A 171 -9.80 2.34 -4.46
CA ILE A 171 -10.74 1.58 -3.62
C ILE A 171 -11.49 2.51 -2.66
N ILE A 172 -10.80 3.46 -2.04
CA ILE A 172 -11.42 4.45 -1.15
C ILE A 172 -12.46 5.28 -1.90
N VAL A 173 -12.20 5.65 -3.16
CA VAL A 173 -13.12 6.49 -3.94
C VAL A 173 -14.30 5.68 -4.48
N TYR A 174 -14.06 4.48 -5.01
CA TYR A 174 -15.06 3.77 -5.83
C TYR A 174 -15.73 2.57 -5.16
N ALA A 175 -15.21 2.03 -4.05
CA ALA A 175 -15.88 0.92 -3.38
C ALA A 175 -17.27 1.35 -2.90
N THR A 176 -18.30 0.55 -3.20
CA THR A 176 -19.69 0.85 -2.84
C THR A 176 -19.94 0.70 -1.34
N ASP A 177 -19.29 -0.28 -0.70
CA ASP A 177 -19.36 -0.54 0.73
C ASP A 177 -18.58 0.51 1.54
N PRO A 178 -19.24 1.32 2.40
CA PRO A 178 -18.58 2.26 3.27
C PRO A 178 -17.55 1.62 4.22
N LYS A 179 -17.79 0.38 4.66
CA LYS A 179 -16.84 -0.34 5.52
C LYS A 179 -15.55 -0.61 4.77
N GLN A 180 -15.65 -1.12 3.54
CA GLN A 180 -14.48 -1.36 2.68
C GLN A 180 -13.70 -0.07 2.39
N ARG A 181 -14.38 1.06 2.15
CA ARG A 181 -13.71 2.37 1.98
C ARG A 181 -12.91 2.77 3.22
N LYS A 182 -13.48 2.56 4.41
CA LYS A 182 -12.82 2.87 5.68
C LYS A 182 -11.62 1.95 5.94
N GLU A 183 -11.75 0.67 5.68
CA GLU A 183 -10.66 -0.31 5.79
C GLU A 183 -9.53 -0.01 4.81
N ALA A 184 -9.86 0.36 3.57
CA ALA A 184 -8.88 0.80 2.58
C ALA A 184 -8.14 2.07 3.03
N PHE A 185 -8.83 3.06 3.60
CA PHE A 185 -8.15 4.23 4.18
C PHE A 185 -7.25 3.84 5.35
N SER A 186 -7.68 2.92 6.22
CA SER A 186 -6.81 2.40 7.27
C SER A 186 -5.56 1.71 6.69
N ALA A 187 -5.70 0.90 5.65
CA ALA A 187 -4.58 0.26 4.98
C ALA A 187 -3.61 1.30 4.39
N LEU A 188 -4.13 2.37 3.78
CA LEU A 188 -3.33 3.47 3.25
C LEU A 188 -2.49 4.14 4.35
N THR A 189 -3.09 4.44 5.50
CA THR A 189 -2.35 5.01 6.64
C THR A 189 -1.29 4.07 7.18
N LYS A 190 -1.52 2.75 7.15
CA LYS A 190 -0.53 1.74 7.54
C LYS A 190 0.63 1.66 6.55
N ILE A 191 0.39 1.81 5.24
CA ILE A 191 1.46 1.91 4.24
C ILE A 191 2.34 3.13 4.56
N PHE A 192 1.74 4.27 4.87
CA PHE A 192 2.51 5.47 5.23
C PHE A 192 3.32 5.30 6.51
N ALA A 193 2.83 4.54 7.49
CA ALA A 193 3.58 4.27 8.72
C ALA A 193 4.89 3.49 8.48
N GLU A 194 5.01 2.75 7.38
CA GLU A 194 6.22 1.99 7.02
C GLU A 194 7.29 2.84 6.30
N LEU A 195 6.94 4.04 5.85
CA LEU A 195 7.82 4.90 5.05
C LEU A 195 8.66 5.86 5.93
N PRO A 196 9.94 6.08 5.59
CA PRO A 196 10.71 7.22 6.08
C PRO A 196 10.02 8.54 5.75
N ALA A 197 10.25 9.56 6.56
CA ALA A 197 9.53 10.84 6.46
C ALA A 197 9.60 11.47 5.06
N ASP A 198 10.77 11.44 4.41
CA ASP A 198 10.99 12.02 3.07
C ASP A 198 10.13 11.32 2.01
N HIS A 199 10.26 9.98 1.90
CA HIS A 199 9.47 9.19 0.95
C HIS A 199 7.97 9.26 1.24
N LYS A 200 7.59 9.32 2.53
CA LYS A 200 6.20 9.47 2.95
C LYS A 200 5.62 10.79 2.48
N PHE A 201 6.35 11.89 2.69
CA PHE A 201 5.91 13.22 2.27
C PHE A 201 5.81 13.32 0.75
N ASP A 202 6.79 12.81 0.00
CA ASP A 202 6.76 12.81 -1.46
C ASP A 202 5.54 12.06 -2.01
N ILE A 203 5.28 10.85 -1.50
CA ILE A 203 4.09 10.09 -1.90
C ILE A 203 2.81 10.85 -1.57
N LEU A 204 2.66 11.37 -0.34
CA LEU A 204 1.49 12.15 0.06
C LEU A 204 1.29 13.39 -0.83
N LYS A 205 2.35 14.16 -1.09
CA LYS A 205 2.35 15.34 -1.96
C LYS A 205 1.87 15.00 -3.36
N VAL A 206 2.43 13.96 -3.97
CA VAL A 206 2.05 13.53 -5.33
C VAL A 206 0.62 12.99 -5.38
N LEU A 207 0.16 12.23 -4.37
CA LEU A 207 -1.23 11.75 -4.30
C LEU A 207 -2.23 12.90 -4.15
N ILE A 208 -1.91 13.92 -3.35
CA ILE A 208 -2.75 15.10 -3.13
C ILE A 208 -2.84 15.94 -4.42
N ILE A 209 -1.70 16.24 -5.04
CA ILE A 209 -1.62 17.09 -6.23
C ILE A 209 -2.38 16.46 -7.40
N ASN A 210 -2.31 15.14 -7.56
CA ASN A 210 -2.94 14.42 -8.66
C ASN A 210 -4.36 13.91 -8.35
N SER A 211 -4.90 14.20 -7.16
CA SER A 211 -6.25 13.78 -6.79
C SER A 211 -7.30 14.73 -7.40
N ASN A 212 -8.15 14.18 -8.26
CA ASN A 212 -9.33 14.90 -8.80
C ASN A 212 -10.54 14.87 -7.84
N TYR A 213 -10.38 14.34 -6.62
CA TYR A 213 -11.45 14.14 -5.66
C TYR A 213 -11.23 15.02 -4.42
N PRO A 214 -11.97 16.14 -4.27
CA PRO A 214 -11.76 17.07 -3.16
C PRO A 214 -11.86 16.43 -1.77
N SER A 215 -12.79 15.51 -1.56
CA SER A 215 -12.93 14.79 -0.29
C SER A 215 -11.75 13.84 -0.02
N MET A 216 -11.18 13.22 -1.06
CA MET A 216 -9.96 12.41 -0.91
C MET A 216 -8.75 13.28 -0.58
N THR A 217 -8.63 14.44 -1.24
CA THR A 217 -7.61 15.44 -0.93
C THR A 217 -7.71 15.88 0.53
N ALA A 218 -8.92 16.13 1.04
CA ALA A 218 -9.15 16.46 2.45
C ALA A 218 -8.70 15.34 3.41
N LEU A 219 -8.96 14.07 3.08
CA LEU A 219 -8.50 12.92 3.87
C LEU A 219 -6.97 12.81 3.91
N LEU A 220 -6.30 13.00 2.77
CA LEU A 220 -4.84 12.96 2.68
C LEU A 220 -4.20 14.12 3.45
N LEU A 221 -4.78 15.33 3.41
CA LEU A 221 -4.35 16.44 4.27
C LEU A 221 -4.53 16.13 5.75
N GLY A 222 -5.57 15.36 6.11
CA GLY A 222 -5.73 14.82 7.45
C GLY A 222 -4.55 13.93 7.87
N ALA A 223 -4.08 13.06 6.96
CA ALA A 223 -2.88 12.24 7.21
C ALA A 223 -1.62 13.10 7.36
N VAL A 224 -1.44 14.12 6.51
CA VAL A 224 -0.33 15.10 6.64
C VAL A 224 -0.36 15.78 8.03
N ARG A 225 -1.54 16.19 8.50
CA ARG A 225 -1.68 16.78 9.85
C ARG A 225 -1.23 15.84 10.96
N SER A 226 -1.59 14.56 10.87
CA SER A 226 -1.15 13.55 11.84
C SER A 226 0.36 13.39 11.86
N GLU A 227 1.01 13.38 10.69
CA GLU A 227 2.48 13.29 10.59
C GLU A 227 3.19 14.52 11.15
N ILE A 228 2.67 15.72 10.91
CA ILE A 228 3.16 16.95 11.54
C ILE A 228 3.12 16.83 13.07
N THR A 229 1.98 16.39 13.61
CA THR A 229 1.80 16.21 15.06
C THR A 229 2.84 15.24 15.63
N ASN A 230 3.07 14.11 14.95
CA ASN A 230 4.06 13.13 15.35
C ASN A 230 5.49 13.71 15.31
N ALA A 231 5.85 14.43 14.24
CA ALA A 231 7.17 15.02 14.08
C ALA A 231 7.50 16.02 15.21
N PHE A 232 6.57 16.92 15.54
CA PHE A 232 6.76 17.87 16.65
C PHE A 232 6.82 17.18 18.02
N GLN A 233 6.02 16.12 18.25
CA GLN A 233 6.12 15.35 19.49
C GLN A 233 7.47 14.65 19.63
N THR A 234 8.01 14.08 18.55
CA THR A 234 9.33 13.44 18.58
C THR A 234 10.45 14.43 18.85
N THR A 235 10.44 15.62 18.22
CA THR A 235 11.44 16.67 18.45
C THR A 235 11.41 17.18 19.89
N ASN A 236 10.22 17.35 20.49
CA ASN A 236 10.10 17.78 21.89
C ASN A 236 10.58 16.74 22.90
N ALA A 237 10.59 15.45 22.52
CA ALA A 237 11.06 14.35 23.36
C ALA A 237 12.58 14.11 23.24
N SER A 238 13.18 14.38 22.07
CA SER A 238 14.61 14.27 21.83
C SER A 238 15.32 15.59 22.14
N LYS A 239 16.16 15.63 23.18
CA LYS A 239 16.99 16.81 23.52
C LYS A 239 18.23 16.99 22.63
N ASP A 240 18.34 16.25 21.54
CA ASP A 240 19.48 16.34 20.61
C ASP A 240 19.19 17.44 19.57
N GLU A 241 19.89 18.57 19.72
CA GLU A 241 19.85 19.70 18.78
C GLU A 241 20.60 19.43 17.45
N ASP A 242 21.25 18.26 17.31
CA ASP A 242 22.20 17.95 16.24
C ASP A 242 21.65 17.07 15.08
N SER A 243 20.32 16.89 14.96
CA SER A 243 19.79 16.27 13.73
C SER A 243 19.70 17.31 12.62
N HIS A 244 20.74 17.45 11.81
CA HIS A 244 20.82 18.36 10.65
C HIS A 244 19.77 18.12 9.54
N LEU A 245 18.85 17.16 9.70
CA LEU A 245 17.75 16.89 8.78
C LEU A 245 16.43 17.05 9.53
N ARG A 246 15.84 18.26 9.46
CA ARG A 246 14.45 18.47 9.91
C ARG A 246 13.54 17.64 9.02
N SER A 247 12.53 17.01 9.64
CA SER A 247 11.49 16.28 8.91
C SER A 247 10.82 17.20 7.88
N PRO A 248 10.47 16.72 6.66
CA PRO A 248 9.71 17.50 5.69
C PRO A 248 8.32 17.92 6.19
N PHE A 249 7.83 17.28 7.25
CA PHE A 249 6.60 17.68 7.94
C PHE A 249 6.80 18.88 8.90
N GLN A 250 8.03 19.37 9.06
CA GLN A 250 8.40 20.54 9.87
C GLN A 250 9.04 21.66 9.05
N THR A 251 9.16 21.48 7.73
CA THR A 251 9.73 22.46 6.79
C THR A 251 8.63 23.28 6.11
N GLY A 252 9.03 24.27 5.31
CA GLY A 252 8.13 25.05 4.46
C GLY A 252 7.42 24.23 3.38
N ASP A 253 7.81 22.96 3.16
CA ASP A 253 7.23 22.11 2.13
C ASP A 253 5.73 21.84 2.36
N VAL A 254 5.30 21.76 3.62
CA VAL A 254 3.87 21.63 3.96
C VAL A 254 3.10 22.89 3.57
N LEU A 255 3.70 24.08 3.75
CA LEU A 255 3.09 25.34 3.34
C LEU A 255 2.95 25.42 1.84
N GLU A 256 3.96 25.00 1.07
CA GLU A 256 3.87 24.92 -0.40
C GLU A 256 2.71 24.01 -0.84
N LEU A 257 2.53 22.87 -0.17
CA LEU A 257 1.42 21.95 -0.44
C LEU A 257 0.06 22.59 -0.15
N VAL A 258 -0.06 23.32 0.95
CA VAL A 258 -1.28 24.08 1.29
C VAL A 258 -1.53 25.18 0.25
N GLU A 259 -0.50 25.93 -0.13
CA GLU A 259 -0.60 26.99 -1.13
C GLU A 259 -1.06 26.44 -2.48
N PHE A 260 -0.56 25.28 -2.90
CA PHE A 260 -0.97 24.63 -4.14
C PHE A 260 -2.49 24.40 -4.22
N ILE A 261 -3.13 24.07 -3.09
CA ILE A 261 -4.58 23.83 -3.02
C ILE A 261 -5.35 25.14 -2.99
N LEU A 262 -4.85 26.14 -2.25
CA LEU A 262 -5.51 27.45 -2.11
C LEU A 262 -5.32 28.37 -3.32
N LYS A 263 -4.27 28.13 -4.13
CA LYS A 263 -3.91 28.90 -5.32
C LYS A 263 -3.72 27.93 -6.50
N PRO A 264 -4.80 27.51 -7.19
CA PRO A 264 -4.71 26.60 -8.31
C PRO A 264 -3.75 27.10 -9.40
N GLN A 265 -3.01 26.20 -10.04
CA GLN A 265 -2.00 26.55 -11.08
C GLN A 265 -2.56 27.35 -12.26
N ARG A 266 -3.85 27.22 -12.55
CA ARG A 266 -4.53 27.98 -13.61
C ARG A 266 -4.80 29.45 -13.24
N GLY A 267 -4.42 29.86 -12.02
CA GLY A 267 -4.70 31.17 -11.46
C GLY A 267 -6.14 31.31 -10.95
N GLY A 268 -6.39 32.38 -10.19
CA GLY A 268 -7.70 32.65 -9.58
C GLY A 268 -7.98 31.86 -8.29
N PRO A 269 -9.14 32.05 -7.68
CA PRO A 269 -9.54 31.32 -6.48
C PRO A 269 -9.90 29.85 -6.82
N PRO A 270 -9.85 28.93 -5.83
CA PRO A 270 -10.37 27.57 -6.00
C PRO A 270 -11.84 27.57 -6.44
N ASP A 271 -12.21 26.60 -7.28
CA ASP A 271 -13.58 26.47 -7.78
C ASP A 271 -14.52 25.97 -6.66
N LEU A 272 -15.35 26.89 -6.16
CA LEU A 272 -16.32 26.65 -5.10
C LEU A 272 -17.75 26.69 -5.68
N PRO A 273 -18.64 25.77 -5.25
CA PRO A 273 -18.50 24.89 -4.09
C PRO A 273 -17.79 23.55 -4.37
N GLY A 274 -17.40 23.25 -5.61
CA GLY A 274 -16.87 21.94 -6.02
C GLY A 274 -15.69 21.44 -5.19
N HIS A 275 -14.77 22.33 -4.80
CA HIS A 275 -13.55 22.00 -4.06
C HIS A 275 -13.64 22.31 -2.55
N SER A 276 -14.84 22.51 -2.00
CA SER A 276 -15.04 22.98 -0.62
C SER A 276 -14.30 22.11 0.41
N ASP A 277 -14.40 20.78 0.30
CA ASP A 277 -13.74 19.85 1.24
C ASP A 277 -12.22 20.05 1.29
N ALA A 278 -11.58 20.10 0.11
CA ALA A 278 -10.14 20.27 0.00
C ALA A 278 -9.68 21.64 0.50
N VAL A 279 -10.40 22.71 0.13
CA VAL A 279 -10.09 24.09 0.55
C VAL A 279 -10.23 24.24 2.06
N LEU A 280 -11.32 23.72 2.65
CA LEU A 280 -11.54 23.76 4.09
C LEU A 280 -10.46 22.97 4.85
N ALA A 281 -10.09 21.79 4.36
CA ALA A 281 -9.00 21.02 4.94
C ALA A 281 -7.65 21.75 4.87
N ALA A 282 -7.33 22.39 3.73
CA ALA A 282 -6.11 23.16 3.56
C ALA A 282 -6.07 24.40 4.48
N LEU A 283 -7.17 25.15 4.60
CA LEU A 283 -7.27 26.28 5.54
C LEU A 283 -7.12 25.83 7.00
N ASN A 284 -7.73 24.70 7.36
CA ASN A 284 -7.59 24.14 8.70
C ASN A 284 -6.15 23.69 8.99
N LEU A 285 -5.46 23.11 8.00
CA LEU A 285 -4.05 22.74 8.12
C LEU A 285 -3.15 23.98 8.24
N TYR A 286 -3.39 25.02 7.45
CA TYR A 286 -2.69 26.30 7.55
C TYR A 286 -2.83 26.91 8.94
N ARG A 287 -4.06 26.98 9.45
CA ARG A 287 -4.34 27.46 10.80
C ARG A 287 -3.61 26.64 11.86
N PHE A 288 -3.56 25.31 11.67
CA PHE A 288 -2.84 24.41 12.57
C PHE A 288 -1.35 24.70 12.63
N LEU A 289 -0.70 24.92 11.48
CA LEU A 289 0.72 25.30 11.41
C LEU A 289 1.00 26.61 12.14
N LEU A 290 0.19 27.65 11.91
CA LEU A 290 0.34 28.94 12.60
C LEU A 290 0.25 28.82 14.12
N MET A 291 -0.64 27.94 14.62
CA MET A 291 -0.77 27.72 16.07
C MET A 291 0.46 27.02 16.65
N ILE A 292 1.10 26.12 15.91
CA ILE A 292 2.30 25.42 16.37
C ILE A 292 3.51 26.36 16.37
N GLU A 293 3.67 27.20 15.35
CA GLU A 293 4.79 28.16 15.28
C GLU A 293 4.69 29.30 16.31
N SER A 294 3.50 29.55 16.85
CA SER A 294 3.26 30.59 17.86
C SER A 294 3.58 30.15 19.30
N HIS A 295 4.05 28.90 19.49
CA HIS A 295 4.40 28.29 20.78
C HIS A 295 5.87 27.92 20.84
#